data_AF-A0A0S4JEF8-F1
#
_entry.id   AF-A0A0S4JEF8-F1
#
_cell.length_a   1.000
_cell.length_b   1.000
_cell.length_c   1.000
_cell.angle_alpha   90.00
_cell.angle_beta   90.00
_cell.angle_gamma   90.00
#
_symmetry.space_group_name_H-M   'P 1'
#
loop_
_entity.id
_entity.type
_entity.pdbx_description
1 polymer ?
#
loop_
_entity_poly.entity_id
_entity_poly.type
_entity_poly.pdbx_seq_one_letter_code
_entity_poly.pdbx_strand_id
1 'polypeptide(L)'
;MRRNHFHKAPKLVPPQWATNMLSFNPTRAGDFLGDMLAGHNAFIQDIPKKFDAAHAKHFAVVESASLVPVFALSIVHYFSAFTQFSDRAQLLPKLQQESAEKTSSIIFWLDVFAKQNAPASLAWRVGLLTMQVATFPFWLLVASASPAIVHSTMSRVDHIMSSKYECVEKNAPEFIGRHARLTRSSEEFHKARTHLPTDFAAAAVLLLLIWYLTL
;
A
#
# COMPACT_ATOMS: atom_id res chain seq x y z
N MET A 1 47.00 -20.14 49.10
CA MET A 1 46.20 -20.61 47.94
C MET A 1 45.98 -19.44 46.98
N ARG A 2 46.51 -19.53 45.74
CA ARG A 2 46.37 -18.49 44.70
C ARG A 2 44.97 -18.56 44.09
N ARG A 3 44.27 -17.43 43.97
CA ARG A 3 43.00 -17.31 43.26
C ARG A 3 43.26 -17.32 41.74
N ASN A 4 42.65 -18.26 41.03
CA ASN A 4 42.66 -18.31 39.57
C ASN A 4 41.82 -17.16 39.00
N HIS A 5 42.45 -16.26 38.26
CA HIS A 5 41.77 -15.28 37.42
C HIS A 5 41.24 -15.99 36.16
N PHE A 6 39.97 -16.36 36.15
CA PHE A 6 39.28 -16.69 34.91
C PHE A 6 39.14 -15.40 34.09
N HIS A 7 39.87 -15.32 32.97
CA HIS A 7 39.60 -14.31 31.95
C HIS A 7 38.17 -14.48 31.45
N LYS A 8 37.36 -13.43 31.60
CA LYS A 8 36.03 -13.34 30.99
C LYS A 8 36.20 -13.54 29.48
N ALA A 9 35.48 -14.51 28.92
CA ALA A 9 35.39 -14.68 27.47
C ALA A 9 34.95 -13.34 26.83
N PRO A 10 35.55 -12.94 25.71
CA PRO A 10 35.14 -11.73 25.01
C PRO A 10 33.66 -11.84 24.65
N LYS A 11 32.87 -10.82 25.02
CA LYS A 11 31.47 -10.73 24.61
C LYS A 11 31.46 -10.69 23.07
N LEU A 12 30.83 -11.68 22.44
CA LEU A 12 30.54 -11.65 21.02
C LEU A 12 29.64 -10.43 20.76
N VAL A 13 30.21 -9.38 20.18
CA VAL A 13 29.45 -8.24 19.67
C VAL A 13 28.95 -8.67 18.30
N PRO A 14 27.63 -8.82 18.08
CA PRO A 14 27.13 -9.17 16.77
C PRO A 14 27.55 -8.09 15.77
N PRO A 15 27.96 -8.48 14.55
CA PRO A 15 28.41 -7.53 13.55
C PRO A 15 27.30 -6.55 13.19
N GLN A 16 27.68 -5.33 12.84
CA GLN A 16 26.77 -4.19 12.68
C GLN A 16 25.62 -4.44 11.68
N TRP A 17 25.85 -5.30 10.69
CA TRP A 17 24.82 -5.72 9.73
C TRP A 17 23.72 -6.59 10.37
N ALA A 18 24.05 -7.41 11.38
CA ALA A 18 23.08 -8.22 12.11
C ALA A 18 22.21 -7.33 13.02
N THR A 19 22.79 -6.31 13.66
CA THR A 19 22.01 -5.29 14.39
C THR A 19 21.15 -4.42 13.47
N ASN A 20 21.60 -4.14 12.24
CA ASN A 20 20.82 -3.38 11.25
C ASN A 20 19.68 -4.22 10.65
N MET A 21 19.86 -5.53 10.43
CA MET A 21 18.75 -6.42 10.07
C MET A 21 17.73 -6.58 11.20
N LEU A 22 18.18 -6.60 12.46
CA LEU A 22 17.31 -6.57 13.64
C LEU A 22 16.60 -5.22 13.84
N SER A 23 17.05 -4.16 13.17
CA SER A 23 16.41 -2.84 13.17
C SER A 23 15.38 -2.64 12.06
N PHE A 24 15.02 -3.71 11.34
CA PHE A 24 14.01 -3.67 10.29
C PHE A 24 12.71 -3.05 10.82
N ASN A 25 12.41 -1.83 10.36
CA ASN A 25 11.24 -1.09 10.77
C ASN A 25 10.24 -1.12 9.61
N PRO A 26 9.21 -1.99 9.65
CA PRO A 26 8.23 -2.11 8.58
C PRO A 26 7.47 -0.80 8.35
N THR A 27 7.33 0.04 9.38
CA THR A 27 6.73 1.36 9.26
C THR A 27 7.58 2.29 8.39
N ARG A 28 8.88 2.40 8.66
CA ARG A 28 9.77 3.25 7.83
C ARG A 28 9.85 2.78 6.39
N ALA A 29 9.92 1.45 6.18
CA ALA A 29 9.92 0.89 4.84
C ALA A 29 8.60 1.18 4.10
N GLY A 30 7.48 1.04 4.80
CA GLY A 30 6.17 1.35 4.24
C GLY A 30 5.97 2.84 3.97
N ASP A 31 6.41 3.72 4.86
CA ASP A 31 6.34 5.17 4.66
C ASP A 31 7.10 5.59 3.40
N PHE A 32 8.31 5.05 3.20
CA PHE A 32 9.09 5.29 1.99
C PHE A 32 8.35 4.82 0.73
N LEU A 33 7.83 3.59 0.72
CA LEU A 33 7.05 3.08 -0.41
C LEU A 33 5.76 3.88 -0.64
N GLY A 34 5.12 4.34 0.43
CA GLY A 34 3.90 5.15 0.35
C GLY A 34 4.16 6.53 -0.24
N ASP A 35 5.26 7.17 0.15
CA ASP A 35 5.71 8.43 -0.45
C ASP A 35 6.06 8.25 -1.94
N MET A 36 6.68 7.13 -2.31
CA MET A 36 6.92 6.79 -3.72
C MET A 36 5.61 6.60 -4.49
N LEU A 37 4.67 5.82 -3.93
CA LEU A 37 3.41 5.46 -4.60
C LEU A 37 2.48 6.67 -4.76
N ALA A 38 2.40 7.52 -3.74
CA ALA A 38 1.63 8.77 -3.79
C ALA A 38 2.34 9.89 -4.58
N GLY A 39 3.57 9.62 -5.05
CA GLY A 39 4.43 10.57 -5.73
C GLY A 39 4.82 11.77 -4.86
N HIS A 40 4.79 11.63 -3.53
CA HIS A 40 4.96 12.74 -2.60
C HIS A 40 6.24 13.54 -2.90
N ASN A 41 7.36 12.88 -3.19
CA ASN A 41 8.63 13.53 -3.53
C ASN A 41 8.67 14.22 -4.90
N ALA A 42 7.83 13.82 -5.85
CA ALA A 42 7.72 14.45 -7.17
C ALA A 42 6.73 15.63 -7.18
N PHE A 43 5.83 15.70 -6.18
CA PHE A 43 4.67 16.60 -6.20
C PHE A 43 4.55 17.53 -4.99
N ILE A 44 5.59 17.68 -4.14
CA ILE A 44 5.65 18.71 -3.07
C ILE A 44 5.46 20.12 -3.66
N GLN A 45 5.78 20.33 -4.94
CA GLN A 45 5.66 21.63 -5.59
C GLN A 45 4.24 21.97 -6.08
N ASP A 46 3.30 21.02 -6.10
CA ASP A 46 1.96 21.22 -6.70
C ASP A 46 0.84 20.56 -5.86
N ILE A 47 0.71 20.99 -4.60
CA ILE A 47 -0.43 20.60 -3.76
C ILE A 47 -1.70 21.18 -4.40
N PRO A 48 -2.67 20.34 -4.82
CA PRO A 48 -3.87 20.84 -5.47
C PRO A 48 -4.68 21.72 -4.52
N LYS A 49 -4.88 22.99 -4.87
CA LYS A 49 -5.60 23.98 -4.06
C LYS A 49 -7.10 24.08 -4.38
N LYS A 50 -7.53 23.40 -5.45
CA LYS A 50 -8.92 23.39 -5.92
C LYS A 50 -9.20 22.13 -6.73
N PHE A 51 -10.47 21.77 -6.83
CA PHE A 51 -10.94 20.75 -7.75
C PHE A 51 -10.79 21.23 -9.20
N ASP A 52 -9.95 20.56 -9.98
CA ASP A 52 -9.84 20.78 -11.42
C ASP A 52 -9.43 19.49 -12.15
N ALA A 53 -9.55 19.51 -13.47
CA ALA A 53 -9.22 18.35 -14.29
C ALA A 53 -7.72 18.19 -14.54
N ALA A 54 -6.90 19.21 -14.28
CA ALA A 54 -5.45 19.11 -14.41
C ALA A 54 -4.92 18.12 -13.38
N HIS A 55 -5.46 18.16 -12.15
CA HIS A 55 -5.12 17.24 -11.07
C HIS A 55 -5.91 15.93 -11.12
N ALA A 56 -7.02 15.83 -11.86
CA ALA A 56 -7.81 14.60 -11.97
C ALA A 56 -6.97 13.38 -12.43
N LYS A 57 -6.05 13.59 -13.39
CA LYS A 57 -5.10 12.54 -13.80
C LYS A 57 -4.24 12.04 -12.64
N HIS A 58 -3.75 12.97 -11.81
CA HIS A 58 -2.92 12.63 -10.66
C HIS A 58 -3.69 11.78 -9.65
N PHE A 59 -4.90 12.20 -9.29
CA PHE A 59 -5.75 11.42 -8.40
C PHE A 59 -6.05 10.03 -8.97
N ALA A 60 -6.39 9.93 -10.27
CA ALA A 60 -6.61 8.64 -10.92
C ALA A 60 -5.36 7.74 -10.90
N VAL A 61 -4.17 8.30 -11.11
CA VAL A 61 -2.90 7.57 -11.05
C VAL A 61 -2.63 7.02 -9.65
N VAL A 62 -2.70 7.85 -8.62
CA VAL A 62 -2.38 7.40 -7.25
C VAL A 62 -3.42 6.40 -6.75
N GLU A 63 -4.71 6.62 -7.00
CA GLU A 63 -5.75 5.65 -6.63
C GLU A 63 -5.54 4.32 -7.35
N SER A 64 -5.21 4.36 -8.65
CA SER A 64 -4.88 3.16 -9.43
C SER A 64 -3.62 2.44 -8.94
N ALA A 65 -2.58 3.18 -8.60
CA ALA A 65 -1.33 2.60 -8.11
C ALA A 65 -1.52 1.97 -6.72
N SER A 66 -2.36 2.58 -5.89
CA SER A 66 -2.67 2.11 -4.53
C SER A 66 -3.74 1.00 -4.48
N LEU A 67 -4.49 0.75 -5.55
CA LEU A 67 -5.42 -0.38 -5.63
C LEU A 67 -4.68 -1.73 -5.60
N VAL A 68 -3.52 -1.81 -6.25
CA VAL A 68 -2.73 -3.05 -6.40
C VAL A 68 -2.25 -3.62 -5.05
N PRO A 69 -1.61 -2.85 -4.15
CA PRO A 69 -1.24 -3.34 -2.83
C PRO A 69 -2.44 -3.78 -1.97
N VAL A 70 -3.60 -3.12 -2.07
CA VAL A 70 -4.83 -3.53 -1.36
C VAL A 70 -5.33 -4.88 -1.88
N PHE A 71 -5.31 -5.07 -3.20
CA PHE A 71 -5.69 -6.33 -3.82
C PHE A 71 -4.69 -7.45 -3.46
N ALA A 72 -3.39 -7.18 -3.47
CA ALA A 72 -2.36 -8.11 -3.03
C ALA A 72 -2.56 -8.54 -1.56
N LEU A 73 -2.85 -7.58 -0.67
CA LEU A 73 -3.20 -7.88 0.73
C LEU A 73 -4.43 -8.79 0.83
N SER A 74 -5.46 -8.55 0.01
CA SER A 74 -6.67 -9.38 0.00
C SER A 74 -6.36 -10.85 -0.33
N ILE A 75 -5.50 -11.07 -1.34
CA ILE A 75 -5.07 -12.42 -1.73
C ILE A 75 -4.26 -13.08 -0.61
N VAL A 76 -3.28 -12.38 -0.06
CA VAL A 76 -2.41 -12.91 1.00
C VAL A 76 -3.21 -13.24 2.25
N HIS A 77 -4.11 -12.36 2.68
CA HIS A 77 -4.97 -12.58 3.84
C HIS A 77 -5.98 -13.70 3.60
N TYR A 78 -6.46 -13.89 2.36
CA TYR A 78 -7.32 -15.01 2.01
C TYR A 78 -6.61 -16.34 2.25
N PHE A 79 -5.42 -16.55 1.68
CA PHE A 79 -4.66 -17.79 1.92
C PHE A 79 -4.29 -17.94 3.39
N SER A 80 -3.88 -16.84 4.03
CA SER A 80 -3.47 -16.84 5.43
C SER A 80 -4.59 -17.23 6.41
N ALA A 81 -5.85 -16.94 6.06
CA ALA A 81 -7.01 -17.36 6.83
C ALA A 81 -7.21 -18.89 6.85
N PHE A 82 -6.68 -19.61 5.85
CA PHE A 82 -6.74 -21.08 5.79
C PHE A 82 -5.45 -21.76 6.26
N THR A 83 -4.37 -21.00 6.46
CA THR A 83 -3.07 -21.53 6.86
C THR A 83 -2.74 -21.25 8.33
N GLN A 84 -2.07 -20.13 8.65
CA GLN A 84 -1.53 -19.89 10.00
C GLN A 84 -2.38 -18.95 10.84
N PHE A 85 -3.19 -18.09 10.23
CA PHE A 85 -3.86 -16.98 10.93
C PHE A 85 -5.31 -16.81 10.48
N SER A 86 -6.20 -17.68 10.97
CA SER A 86 -7.63 -17.68 10.64
C SER A 86 -8.34 -16.34 10.85
N ASP A 87 -7.92 -15.59 11.87
CA ASP A 87 -8.52 -14.27 12.20
C ASP A 87 -8.33 -13.23 11.08
N ARG A 88 -7.40 -13.46 10.13
CA ARG A 88 -7.22 -12.58 8.97
C ARG A 88 -8.42 -12.57 8.03
N ALA A 89 -9.31 -13.55 8.11
CA ALA A 89 -10.59 -13.52 7.40
C ALA A 89 -11.40 -12.25 7.71
N GLN A 90 -11.28 -11.72 8.94
CA GLN A 90 -11.98 -10.50 9.38
C GLN A 90 -11.47 -9.24 8.67
N LEU A 91 -10.29 -9.28 8.04
CA LEU A 91 -9.71 -8.14 7.33
C LEU A 91 -10.26 -8.02 5.90
N LEU A 92 -10.70 -9.12 5.30
CA LEU A 92 -11.11 -9.20 3.90
C LEU A 92 -12.27 -8.25 3.54
N PRO A 93 -13.35 -8.13 4.34
CA PRO A 93 -14.45 -7.22 3.99
C PRO A 93 -13.99 -5.76 3.86
N LYS A 94 -13.09 -5.31 4.75
CA LYS A 94 -12.59 -3.94 4.71
C LYS A 94 -11.68 -3.69 3.51
N LEU A 95 -10.84 -4.65 3.14
CA LEU A 95 -9.97 -4.56 1.96
C LEU A 95 -10.79 -4.59 0.64
N GLN A 96 -11.85 -5.40 0.59
CA GLN A 96 -12.78 -5.40 -0.54
C GLN A 96 -13.54 -4.07 -0.65
N GLN A 97 -14.02 -3.53 0.47
CA GLN A 97 -14.65 -2.22 0.51
C GLN A 97 -13.69 -1.14 -0.01
N GLU A 98 -12.45 -1.11 0.48
CA GLU A 98 -11.45 -0.16 0.02
C GLU A 98 -11.14 -0.31 -1.47
N SER A 99 -11.03 -1.54 -1.97
CA SER A 99 -10.82 -1.80 -3.40
C SER A 99 -11.97 -1.24 -4.24
N ALA A 100 -13.21 -1.41 -3.80
CA ALA A 100 -14.39 -0.87 -4.47
C ALA A 100 -14.38 0.67 -4.48
N GLU A 101 -14.11 1.31 -3.33
CA GLU A 101 -14.07 2.77 -3.22
C GLU A 101 -12.93 3.38 -4.05
N LYS A 102 -11.73 2.77 -4.04
CA LYS A 102 -10.62 3.19 -4.92
C LYS A 102 -10.99 3.05 -6.39
N THR A 103 -11.66 1.95 -6.77
CA THR A 103 -12.15 1.75 -8.15
C THR A 103 -13.15 2.83 -8.56
N SER A 104 -14.13 3.14 -7.70
CA SER A 104 -15.09 4.22 -7.94
C SER A 104 -14.40 5.58 -8.08
N SER A 105 -13.38 5.86 -7.28
CA SER A 105 -12.58 7.09 -7.38
C SER A 105 -11.81 7.18 -8.70
N ILE A 106 -11.15 6.09 -9.13
CA ILE A 106 -10.45 6.03 -10.42
C ILE A 106 -11.42 6.36 -11.56
N ILE A 107 -12.60 5.73 -11.57
CA ILE A 107 -13.63 5.96 -12.60
C ILE A 107 -14.08 7.43 -12.58
N PHE A 108 -14.42 7.95 -11.40
CA PHE A 108 -14.85 9.34 -11.24
C PHE A 108 -13.81 10.33 -11.80
N TRP A 109 -12.54 10.17 -11.44
CA TRP A 109 -11.48 11.07 -11.89
C TRP A 109 -11.20 10.97 -13.39
N LEU A 110 -11.28 9.76 -13.96
CA LEU A 110 -11.16 9.56 -15.40
C LEU A 110 -12.34 10.15 -16.18
N ASP A 111 -13.53 10.18 -15.59
CA ASP A 111 -14.71 10.82 -16.18
C ASP A 111 -14.60 12.34 -16.13
N VAL A 112 -14.07 12.90 -15.04
CA VAL A 112 -13.70 14.33 -14.96
C VAL A 112 -12.71 14.69 -16.06
N PHE A 113 -11.69 13.85 -16.28
CA PHE A 113 -10.72 14.05 -17.34
C PHE A 113 -11.32 13.88 -18.75
N ALA A 114 -12.23 12.91 -18.93
CA ALA A 114 -12.88 12.64 -20.22
C ALA A 114 -13.70 13.82 -20.73
N LYS A 115 -14.27 14.64 -19.84
CA LYS A 115 -14.99 15.88 -20.20
C LYS A 115 -14.11 16.88 -20.94
N GLN A 116 -12.79 16.82 -20.78
CA GLN A 116 -11.85 17.69 -21.48
C GLN A 116 -11.23 17.03 -22.71
N ASN A 117 -10.91 15.74 -22.63
CA ASN A 117 -10.29 15.00 -23.72
C ASN A 117 -10.65 13.51 -23.66
N ALA A 118 -11.76 13.14 -24.29
CA ALA A 118 -12.28 11.78 -24.27
C ALA A 118 -11.32 10.73 -24.87
N PRO A 119 -10.67 10.96 -26.04
CA PRO A 119 -9.67 10.01 -26.58
C PRO A 119 -8.48 9.80 -25.63
N ALA A 120 -7.97 10.87 -25.01
CA ALA A 120 -6.89 10.74 -24.04
C ALA A 120 -7.32 9.97 -22.79
N SER A 121 -8.59 10.10 -22.34
CA SER A 121 -9.10 9.35 -21.18
C SER A 121 -9.07 7.84 -21.40
N LEU A 122 -9.37 7.36 -22.61
CA LEU A 122 -9.23 5.94 -22.95
C LEU A 122 -7.77 5.47 -22.89
N ALA A 123 -6.84 6.25 -23.45
CA ALA A 123 -5.41 5.93 -23.37
C ALA A 123 -4.94 5.87 -21.90
N TRP A 124 -5.43 6.77 -21.04
CA TRP A 124 -5.16 6.73 -19.60
C TRP A 124 -5.73 5.48 -18.93
N ARG A 125 -6.95 5.06 -19.25
CA ARG A 125 -7.52 3.80 -18.73
C ARG A 125 -6.63 2.59 -19.02
N VAL A 126 -6.16 2.48 -20.27
CA VAL A 126 -5.25 1.40 -20.69
C VAL A 126 -3.89 1.52 -19.99
N GLY A 127 -3.35 2.74 -19.87
CA GLY A 127 -2.09 2.99 -19.17
C GLY A 127 -2.15 2.62 -17.69
N LEU A 128 -3.22 3.00 -17.00
CA LEU A 128 -3.44 2.67 -15.59
C LEU A 128 -3.60 1.16 -15.39
N LEU A 129 -4.36 0.47 -16.25
CA LEU A 129 -4.48 -0.99 -16.19
C LEU A 129 -3.13 -1.67 -16.44
N THR A 130 -2.37 -1.22 -17.44
CA THR A 130 -1.02 -1.74 -17.72
C THR A 130 -0.10 -1.57 -16.51
N MET A 131 -0.14 -0.42 -15.85
CA MET A 131 0.61 -0.17 -14.61
C MET A 131 0.18 -1.13 -13.49
N GLN A 132 -1.12 -1.38 -13.32
CA GLN A 132 -1.63 -2.31 -12.32
C GLN A 132 -1.11 -3.74 -12.56
N VAL A 133 -1.22 -4.22 -13.80
CA VAL A 133 -0.73 -5.55 -14.20
C VAL A 133 0.78 -5.68 -14.01
N ALA A 134 1.55 -4.67 -14.42
CA ALA A 134 3.01 -4.70 -14.34
C ALA A 134 3.52 -4.66 -12.89
N THR A 135 2.83 -3.95 -11.99
CA THR A 135 3.26 -3.79 -10.59
C THR A 135 2.70 -4.86 -9.66
N PHE A 136 1.68 -5.61 -10.09
CA PHE A 136 1.03 -6.65 -9.28
C PHE A 136 1.99 -7.72 -8.75
N PRO A 137 2.88 -8.33 -9.55
CA PRO A 137 3.81 -9.35 -9.04
C PRO A 137 4.71 -8.83 -7.92
N PHE A 138 5.20 -7.59 -8.05
CA PHE A 138 6.00 -6.94 -7.02
C PHE A 138 5.20 -6.79 -5.72
N TRP A 139 3.99 -6.24 -5.79
CA TRP A 139 3.16 -6.05 -4.60
C TRP A 139 2.70 -7.34 -3.96
N LEU A 140 2.44 -8.39 -4.75
CA LEU A 140 2.13 -9.71 -4.23
C LEU A 140 3.32 -10.29 -3.45
N LEU A 141 4.55 -10.13 -3.95
CA LEU A 141 5.76 -10.55 -3.24
C LEU A 141 5.96 -9.77 -1.94
N VAL A 142 5.83 -8.44 -1.97
CA VAL A 142 5.97 -7.61 -0.76
C VAL A 142 4.87 -7.94 0.26
N ALA A 143 3.62 -8.08 -0.17
CA ALA A 143 2.51 -8.45 0.72
C ALA A 143 2.70 -9.83 1.33
N SER A 144 3.22 -10.80 0.56
CA SER A 144 3.50 -12.15 1.04
C SER A 144 4.66 -12.16 2.02
N ALA A 145 5.74 -11.41 1.73
CA ALA A 145 6.93 -11.35 2.56
C ALA A 145 6.71 -10.55 3.84
N SER A 146 5.95 -9.46 3.79
CA SER A 146 5.62 -8.63 4.94
C SER A 146 4.31 -7.85 4.72
N PRO A 147 3.17 -8.39 5.18
CA PRO A 147 1.90 -7.68 5.17
C PRO A 147 1.98 -6.34 5.92
N ALA A 148 2.79 -6.28 7.00
CA ALA A 148 3.04 -5.09 7.79
C ALA A 148 3.58 -3.90 6.96
N ILE A 149 4.54 -4.14 6.05
CA ILE A 149 5.06 -3.09 5.16
C ILE A 149 3.95 -2.55 4.26
N VAL A 150 3.12 -3.44 3.69
CA VAL A 150 2.06 -3.01 2.77
C VAL A 150 0.96 -2.27 3.52
N HIS A 151 0.58 -2.72 4.73
CA HIS A 151 -0.33 -1.95 5.58
C HIS A 151 0.27 -0.57 5.94
N SER A 152 1.56 -0.47 6.26
CA SER A 152 2.16 0.84 6.51
C SER A 152 2.22 1.72 5.25
N THR A 153 2.50 1.12 4.09
CA THR A 153 2.47 1.81 2.78
C THR A 153 1.09 2.41 2.53
N MET A 154 0.03 1.61 2.72
CA MET A 154 -1.34 2.05 2.50
C MET A 154 -1.77 3.11 3.50
N SER A 155 -1.41 2.96 4.78
CA SER A 155 -1.64 4.01 5.78
C SER A 155 -1.03 5.34 5.35
N ARG A 156 0.22 5.33 4.85
CA ARG A 156 0.89 6.54 4.37
C ARG A 156 0.23 7.12 3.11
N VAL A 157 -0.16 6.28 2.17
CA VAL A 157 -0.84 6.72 0.93
C VAL A 157 -2.20 7.34 1.25
N ASP A 158 -2.99 6.68 2.09
CA ASP A 158 -4.31 7.18 2.48
C ASP A 158 -4.21 8.47 3.30
N HIS A 159 -3.18 8.61 4.13
CA HIS A 159 -2.87 9.88 4.80
C HIS A 159 -2.64 11.02 3.79
N ILE A 160 -1.80 10.78 2.78
CA ILE A 160 -1.51 11.77 1.74
C ILE A 160 -2.76 12.07 0.91
N MET A 161 -3.51 11.04 0.52
CA MET A 161 -4.69 11.18 -0.33
C MET A 161 -5.83 11.88 0.40
N SER A 162 -6.11 11.52 1.65
CA SER A 162 -7.13 12.21 2.46
C SER A 162 -6.80 13.70 2.61
N SER A 163 -5.54 14.04 2.91
CA SER A 163 -5.08 15.43 2.96
C SER A 163 -5.27 16.15 1.62
N LYS A 164 -4.97 15.49 0.49
CA LYS A 164 -5.19 16.05 -0.85
C LYS A 164 -6.68 16.26 -1.15
N TYR A 165 -7.55 15.32 -0.75
CA TYR A 165 -8.99 15.45 -0.94
C TYR A 165 -9.57 16.61 -0.12
N GLU A 166 -9.14 16.78 1.12
CA GLU A 166 -9.52 17.92 1.96
C GLU A 166 -9.11 19.26 1.33
N CYS A 167 -7.92 19.33 0.72
CA CYS A 167 -7.48 20.55 0.02
C CYS A 167 -8.37 20.92 -1.17
N VAL A 168 -8.97 19.94 -1.85
CA VAL A 168 -9.80 20.17 -3.04
C VAL A 168 -11.30 20.16 -2.76
N GLU A 169 -11.74 19.87 -1.53
CA GLU A 169 -13.16 19.74 -1.16
C GLU A 169 -13.97 21.02 -1.38
N LYS A 170 -13.33 22.19 -1.24
CA LYS A 170 -14.02 23.49 -1.35
C LYS A 170 -14.63 23.66 -2.76
N ASN A 171 -15.97 23.67 -2.82
CA ASN A 171 -16.79 23.70 -4.05
C ASN A 171 -16.67 22.45 -4.96
N ALA A 172 -16.22 21.32 -4.43
CA ALA A 172 -16.17 20.06 -5.15
C ALA A 172 -17.52 19.30 -5.06
N PRO A 173 -17.75 18.30 -5.94
CA PRO A 173 -18.87 17.39 -5.80
C PRO A 173 -18.84 16.64 -4.45
N GLU A 174 -20.01 16.29 -3.90
CA GLU A 174 -20.16 15.57 -2.63
C GLU A 174 -19.32 14.29 -2.55
N PHE A 175 -19.11 13.64 -3.69
CA PHE A 175 -18.22 12.49 -3.84
C PHE A 175 -16.84 12.72 -3.19
N ILE A 176 -16.24 13.90 -3.37
CA ILE A 176 -14.90 14.23 -2.86
C ILE A 176 -14.88 14.22 -1.32
N GLY A 177 -15.85 14.88 -0.68
CA GLY A 177 -15.93 14.92 0.78
C GLY A 177 -16.22 13.55 1.39
N ARG A 178 -17.10 12.75 0.77
CA ARG A 178 -17.34 11.36 1.20
C ARG A 178 -16.06 10.53 1.07
N HIS A 179 -15.37 10.62 -0.06
CA HIS A 179 -14.17 9.84 -0.32
C HIS A 179 -13.03 10.23 0.62
N ALA A 180 -12.84 11.52 0.92
CA ALA A 180 -11.87 12.00 1.92
C ALA A 180 -12.03 11.30 3.29
N ARG A 181 -13.28 11.19 3.77
CA ARG A 181 -13.60 10.52 5.04
C ARG A 181 -13.34 9.02 4.99
N LEU A 182 -13.69 8.37 3.89
CA LEU A 182 -13.45 6.94 3.69
C LEU A 182 -11.96 6.64 3.62
N THR A 183 -11.18 7.45 2.92
CA THR A 183 -9.72 7.35 2.87
C THR A 183 -9.10 7.51 4.26
N ARG A 184 -9.55 8.48 5.07
CA ARG A 184 -9.09 8.61 6.47
C ARG A 184 -9.43 7.38 7.32
N SER A 185 -10.61 6.79 7.14
CA SER A 185 -10.97 5.54 7.82
C SER A 185 -10.08 4.36 7.39
N SER A 186 -9.71 4.29 6.11
CA SER A 186 -8.75 3.30 5.60
C SER A 186 -7.34 3.51 6.15
N GLU A 187 -6.87 4.76 6.29
CA GLU A 187 -5.61 5.07 6.96
C GLU A 187 -5.57 4.46 8.37
N GLU A 188 -6.59 4.71 9.19
CA GLU A 188 -6.68 4.18 10.55
C GLU A 188 -6.71 2.66 10.58
N PHE A 189 -7.48 2.05 9.65
CA PHE A 189 -7.52 0.61 9.49
C PHE A 189 -6.11 0.06 9.24
N HIS A 190 -5.40 0.59 8.25
CA HIS A 190 -4.08 0.14 7.86
C HIS A 190 -3.03 0.37 8.96
N LYS A 191 -3.05 1.55 9.61
CA LYS A 191 -2.12 1.90 10.69
C LYS A 191 -2.15 0.90 11.84
N ALA A 192 -3.34 0.43 12.21
CA ALA A 192 -3.52 -0.55 13.27
C ALA A 192 -3.04 -1.97 12.90
N ARG A 193 -2.60 -2.24 11.65
CA ARG A 193 -2.15 -3.56 11.18
C ARG A 193 -0.68 -3.58 10.76
N THR A 194 0.08 -2.54 11.10
CA THR A 194 1.53 -2.43 10.86
C THR A 194 2.38 -3.42 11.66
N HIS A 195 1.77 -4.20 12.54
CA HIS A 195 2.42 -5.23 13.36
C HIS A 195 2.08 -6.67 12.91
N LEU A 196 1.29 -6.85 11.84
CA LEU A 196 0.90 -8.19 11.40
C LEU A 196 2.12 -9.00 10.97
N PRO A 197 2.30 -10.23 11.49
CA PRO A 197 3.44 -11.06 11.14
C PRO A 197 3.33 -11.57 9.69
N THR A 198 4.44 -12.06 9.15
CA THR A 198 4.43 -12.81 7.89
C THR A 198 3.76 -14.16 8.09
N ASP A 199 2.95 -14.59 7.12
CA ASP A 199 2.47 -15.98 7.04
C ASP A 199 3.29 -16.73 6.00
N PHE A 200 4.22 -17.55 6.48
CA PHE A 200 5.15 -18.27 5.61
C PHE A 200 4.46 -19.38 4.82
N ALA A 201 3.35 -19.93 5.33
CA ALA A 201 2.59 -20.95 4.61
C ALA A 201 1.79 -20.33 3.45
N ALA A 202 1.14 -19.19 3.68
CA ALA A 202 0.48 -18.43 2.61
C ALA A 202 1.49 -17.98 1.54
N ALA A 203 2.67 -17.50 1.96
CA ALA A 203 3.74 -17.15 1.04
C ALA A 203 4.22 -18.36 0.20
N ALA A 204 4.39 -19.53 0.83
CA ALA A 204 4.77 -20.75 0.12
C ALA A 204 3.70 -21.18 -0.90
N VAL A 205 2.41 -21.13 -0.55
CA VAL A 205 1.31 -21.41 -1.48
C VAL A 205 1.35 -20.47 -2.69
N LEU A 206 1.58 -19.18 -2.46
CA LEU A 206 1.66 -18.19 -3.54
C LEU A 206 2.87 -18.42 -4.46
N LEU A 207 4.03 -18.75 -3.90
CA LEU A 207 5.21 -19.11 -4.69
C LEU A 207 4.98 -20.36 -5.54
N LEU A 208 4.30 -21.38 -4.98
CA LEU A 208 3.94 -22.59 -5.71
C LEU A 208 2.95 -22.30 -6.85
N LEU A 209 1.98 -21.41 -6.62
CA LEU A 209 1.03 -20.98 -7.67
C LEU A 209 1.74 -20.21 -8.78
N ILE A 210 2.62 -19.28 -8.44
CA ILE A 210 3.42 -18.54 -9.43
C ILE A 210 4.24 -19.53 -10.25
N TRP A 211 4.97 -20.43 -9.58
CA TRP A 211 5.77 -21.47 -10.22
C TRP A 211 4.93 -22.31 -11.19
N TYR A 212 3.78 -22.82 -10.74
CA TYR A 212 2.88 -23.65 -11.54
C TYR A 212 2.32 -22.91 -12.78
N LEU A 213 2.01 -21.62 -12.66
CA LEU A 213 1.46 -20.82 -13.76
C LEU A 213 2.52 -20.31 -14.75
N THR A 214 3.80 -20.39 -14.37
CA THR A 214 4.94 -20.00 -15.23
C THR A 214 5.63 -21.17 -15.93
N LEU A 215 5.24 -22.40 -15.60
CA LEU A 215 5.62 -23.64 -16.29
C LEU A 215 4.72 -23.86 -17.51
#